data_AF-A0A3N1ARN1-F1
#
_entry.id   AF-A0A3N1ARN1-F1
#
_cell.length_a   1.000
_cell.length_b   1.000
_cell.length_c   1.000
_cell.angle_alpha   90.00
_cell.angle_beta   90.00
_cell.angle_gamma   90.00
#
_symmetry.space_group_name_H-M   'P 1'
#
loop_
_entity.id
_entity.type
_entity.pdbx_description
1 polymer ?
#
loop_
_entity_poly.entity_id
_entity_poly.type
_entity_poly.pdbx_seq_one_letter_code
_entity_poly.pdbx_strand_id
1 'polypeptide(L)'
;MAVCVPGYVRPYRSSAAIELMIPRGADVQYGLLGGTYYATSDDRLVLRAATIDEDVAGCGLEYRDSLVRSLETPRVGLPRHLAEGAISGLKSWFSVQGSLSPGILSLDCAAFGSVGSSSVVFGHLASLLVSVMMAQEISPMLLDGVLEDLL
;
A
#
# COMPACT_ATOMS: atom_id res chain seq x y z
N MET A 1 -24.28 7.05 -30.61
CA MET A 1 -23.90 5.67 -30.99
C MET A 1 -22.40 5.56 -30.79
N ALA A 2 -21.93 4.93 -29.71
CA ALA A 2 -20.51 4.83 -29.41
C ALA A 2 -19.93 3.61 -30.15
N VAL A 3 -18.96 3.84 -31.02
CA VAL A 3 -18.25 2.80 -31.77
C VAL A 3 -17.20 2.21 -30.82
N CYS A 4 -17.39 0.94 -30.44
CA CYS A 4 -16.40 0.20 -29.67
C CYS A 4 -15.34 -0.31 -30.66
N VAL A 5 -14.14 0.30 -30.63
CA VAL A 5 -13.00 -0.18 -31.42
C VAL A 5 -12.38 -1.37 -30.67
N PRO A 6 -12.18 -2.54 -31.31
CA PRO A 6 -11.47 -3.65 -30.67
C PRO A 6 -10.07 -3.18 -30.22
N GLY A 7 -9.79 -3.22 -28.92
CA GLY A 7 -8.55 -2.74 -28.33
C GLY A 7 -8.65 -1.44 -27.51
N TYR A 8 -9.82 -0.79 -27.45
CA TYR A 8 -10.01 0.37 -26.57
C TYR A 8 -10.29 -0.07 -25.12
N VAL A 9 -9.22 -0.32 -24.35
CA VAL A 9 -9.30 -0.49 -22.90
C VAL A 9 -9.74 0.87 -22.33
N ARG A 10 -10.93 0.94 -21.73
CA ARG A 10 -11.32 2.13 -20.97
C ARG A 10 -10.22 2.38 -19.92
N PRO A 11 -9.71 3.62 -19.77
CA PRO A 11 -8.76 3.92 -18.71
C PRO A 11 -9.42 3.63 -17.37
N TYR A 12 -9.09 2.49 -16.76
CA TYR A 12 -9.51 2.13 -15.44
C TYR A 12 -8.53 2.76 -14.47
N ARG A 13 -9.04 3.68 -13.64
CA ARG A 13 -8.29 4.33 -12.57
C ARG A 13 -8.91 3.92 -11.25
N SER A 14 -8.09 3.47 -10.31
CA SER A 14 -8.50 3.14 -8.95
C SER A 14 -7.48 3.72 -7.98
N SER A 15 -7.96 4.41 -6.94
CA SER A 15 -7.14 4.97 -5.86
C SER A 15 -7.70 4.50 -4.53
N ALA A 16 -6.83 4.12 -3.62
CA ALA A 16 -7.19 3.74 -2.26
C ALA A 16 -6.04 4.09 -1.32
N ALA A 17 -6.35 4.15 -0.02
CA ALA A 17 -5.38 4.22 1.04
C ALA A 17 -5.89 3.41 2.22
N ILE A 18 -4.98 2.74 2.91
CA ILE A 18 -5.25 1.96 4.10
C ILE A 18 -4.30 2.46 5.18
N GLU A 19 -4.88 2.84 6.31
CA GLU A 19 -4.16 3.09 7.54
C GLU A 19 -4.49 1.96 8.53
N LEU A 20 -3.45 1.32 9.06
CA LEU A 20 -3.55 0.18 9.94
C LEU A 20 -2.84 0.48 11.26
N MET A 21 -3.53 0.13 12.34
CA MET A 21 -3.01 0.16 13.70
C MET A 21 -3.39 -1.16 14.39
N ILE A 22 -2.40 -1.92 14.87
CA ILE A 22 -2.61 -3.17 15.62
C ILE A 22 -1.97 -3.02 17.00
N PRO A 23 -2.76 -2.84 18.07
CA PRO A 23 -2.25 -2.82 19.43
C PRO A 23 -1.65 -4.19 19.82
N ARG A 24 -0.45 -4.17 20.44
CA ARG A 24 0.24 -5.36 20.98
C ARG A 24 0.73 -5.10 22.40
N GLY A 25 -0.22 -5.11 23.34
CA GLY A 25 0.09 -4.83 24.74
C GLY A 25 0.62 -3.41 24.89
N ALA A 26 1.92 -3.27 25.20
CA ALA A 26 2.60 -1.99 25.35
C ALA A 26 3.16 -1.41 24.04
N ASP A 27 3.08 -2.15 22.94
CA ASP A 27 3.56 -1.75 21.62
C ASP A 27 2.39 -1.61 20.62
N VAL A 28 2.63 -1.00 19.47
CA VAL A 28 1.66 -0.86 18.38
C VAL A 28 2.35 -1.11 17.06
N GLN A 29 1.77 -1.96 16.22
CA GLN A 29 2.17 -2.00 14.81
C GLN A 29 1.38 -0.96 14.02
N TYR A 30 2.08 -0.27 13.13
CA TYR A 30 1.51 0.84 12.40
C TYR A 30 2.02 0.92 10.97
N GLY A 31 1.13 1.34 10.06
CA GLY A 31 1.51 1.84 8.75
C GLY A 31 0.31 2.42 8.02
N LEU A 32 0.58 3.45 7.22
CA LEU A 32 -0.33 3.94 6.22
C LEU A 32 0.30 3.70 4.85
N LEU A 33 -0.47 3.10 3.94
CA LEU A 33 -0.07 2.96 2.55
C LEU A 33 -1.26 3.24 1.64
N GLY A 34 -1.04 4.11 0.67
CA GLY A 34 -1.97 4.43 -0.39
C GLY A 34 -1.29 4.47 -1.73
N GLY A 35 -2.12 4.39 -2.76
CA GLY A 35 -1.63 4.38 -4.11
C GLY A 35 -2.72 4.64 -5.13
N THR A 36 -2.26 4.74 -6.37
CA THR A 36 -3.14 4.83 -7.53
C THR A 36 -2.70 3.86 -8.61
N TYR A 37 -3.67 3.11 -9.12
CA TYR A 37 -3.55 2.29 -10.31
C TYR A 37 -4.17 2.99 -11.52
N TYR A 38 -3.46 2.93 -12.65
CA TYR A 38 -3.94 3.35 -13.95
C TYR A 38 -3.66 2.24 -14.98
N ALA A 39 -4.70 1.73 -15.63
CA ALA A 39 -4.53 0.82 -16.76
C ALA A 39 -3.87 1.56 -17.93
N THR A 40 -2.91 0.90 -18.58
CA THR A 40 -2.27 1.41 -19.81
C THR A 40 -2.43 0.39 -20.93
N SER A 41 -2.19 0.82 -22.17
CA SER A 41 -2.14 -0.08 -23.33
C SER A 41 -0.78 -0.77 -23.48
N ASP A 42 0.14 -0.58 -22.54
CA ASP A 42 1.43 -1.28 -22.56
C ASP A 42 1.25 -2.75 -22.21
N ASP A 43 2.25 -3.59 -22.47
CA ASP A 43 2.20 -5.03 -22.14
C ASP A 43 2.74 -5.37 -20.74
N ARG A 44 2.96 -4.36 -19.89
CA ARG A 44 3.62 -4.54 -18.59
C ARG A 44 2.91 -3.84 -17.46
N LEU A 45 2.93 -4.47 -16.28
CA LEU A 45 2.63 -3.82 -15.01
C LEU A 45 3.91 -3.19 -14.46
N VAL A 46 3.87 -1.89 -14.19
CA VAL A 46 4.97 -1.13 -13.59
C VAL A 46 4.59 -0.76 -12.16
N LEU A 47 5.42 -1.19 -11.21
CA LEU A 47 5.30 -0.80 -9.81
C LEU A 47 6.20 0.39 -9.53
N ARG A 48 5.66 1.44 -8.93
CA ARG A 48 6.40 2.63 -8.51
C ARG A 48 6.15 2.88 -7.03
N ALA A 49 7.18 3.25 -6.29
CA ALA A 49 7.06 3.68 -4.91
C ALA A 49 7.81 5.01 -4.75
N ALA A 50 7.13 6.05 -4.29
CA ALA A 50 7.76 7.30 -3.94
C ALA A 50 8.42 7.14 -2.56
N THR A 51 9.75 7.07 -2.54
CA THR A 51 10.50 6.83 -1.30
C THR A 51 11.11 8.09 -0.72
N ILE A 52 11.30 8.08 0.60
CA ILE A 52 12.09 9.07 1.33
C ILE A 52 13.38 8.43 1.85
N ASP A 53 14.36 9.28 2.15
CA ASP A 53 15.63 8.88 2.75
C ASP A 53 15.62 9.26 4.24
N GLU A 54 15.55 8.28 5.13
CA GLU A 54 15.46 8.52 6.58
C GLU A 54 16.74 9.09 7.18
N ASP A 55 17.88 8.88 6.53
CA ASP A 55 19.18 9.37 7.00
C ASP A 55 19.31 10.90 6.81
N VAL A 56 18.36 11.52 6.12
CA VAL A 56 18.27 12.97 5.98
C VAL A 56 17.60 13.56 7.22
N ALA A 57 18.34 14.36 7.98
CA ALA A 57 17.81 15.04 9.16
C ALA A 57 16.53 15.84 8.83
N GLY A 58 15.43 15.54 9.50
CA GLY A 58 14.13 16.15 9.26
C GLY A 58 13.29 15.49 8.16
N CYS A 59 13.67 14.30 7.67
CA CYS A 59 12.85 13.59 6.71
C CYS A 59 11.52 13.13 7.30
N GLY A 60 10.47 13.35 6.51
CA GLY A 60 9.09 13.10 6.88
C GLY A 60 8.53 14.16 7.84
N LEU A 61 7.51 14.88 7.38
CA LEU A 61 6.70 15.73 8.25
C LEU A 61 5.94 14.84 9.24
N GLU A 62 5.76 15.30 10.48
CA GLU A 62 4.90 14.60 11.43
C GLU A 62 3.48 14.47 10.87
N TYR A 63 2.94 13.24 10.88
CA TYR A 63 1.57 12.99 10.45
C TYR A 63 0.60 13.13 11.62
N ARG A 64 0.11 14.35 11.84
CA ARG A 64 -0.66 14.71 13.06
C ARG A 64 -2.05 14.10 13.17
N ASP A 65 -2.59 13.59 12.07
CA ASP A 65 -3.91 13.00 12.00
C ASP A 65 -3.87 11.46 12.02
N SER A 66 -2.71 10.87 12.39
CA SER A 66 -2.56 9.41 12.42
C SER A 66 -3.30 8.74 13.57
N LEU A 67 -3.63 7.46 13.37
CA LEU A 67 -4.22 6.59 14.38
C LEU A 67 -3.31 6.38 15.61
N VAL A 68 -2.00 6.53 15.47
CA VAL A 68 -1.00 6.22 16.50
C VAL A 68 -0.36 7.44 17.14
N ARG A 69 -0.84 8.65 16.84
CA ARG A 69 -0.26 9.89 17.39
C ARG A 69 -0.15 9.91 18.91
N SER A 70 -1.06 9.26 19.64
CA SER A 70 -1.00 9.21 21.10
C SER A 70 0.03 8.22 21.66
N LEU A 71 0.60 7.38 20.79
CA LEU A 71 1.53 6.29 21.15
C LEU A 71 2.95 6.56 20.63
N GLU A 72 3.08 7.14 19.45
CA GLU A 72 4.36 7.48 18.83
C GLU A 72 4.26 8.70 17.90
N THR A 73 5.39 9.11 17.32
CA THR A 73 5.46 10.22 16.36
C THR A 73 5.48 9.67 14.92
N PRO A 74 4.32 9.52 14.26
CA PRO A 74 4.23 9.07 12.87
C PRO A 74 4.82 10.13 11.92
N ARG A 75 5.40 9.69 10.81
CA ARG A 75 5.99 10.56 9.79
C ARG A 75 5.43 10.24 8.42
N VAL A 76 5.17 11.28 7.63
CA VAL A 76 4.73 11.18 6.23
C VAL A 76 5.89 10.72 5.35
N GLY A 77 5.61 9.78 4.47
CA GLY A 77 6.53 9.24 3.47
C GLY A 77 6.72 7.74 3.62
N LEU A 78 7.51 7.17 2.69
CA LEU A 78 7.82 5.75 2.66
C LEU A 78 9.34 5.54 2.62
N PRO A 79 9.96 5.19 3.75
CA PRO A 79 11.36 4.79 3.79
C PRO A 79 11.69 3.70 2.76
N ARG A 80 12.89 3.74 2.17
CA ARG A 80 13.29 2.75 1.15
C ARG A 80 13.14 1.30 1.62
N HIS A 81 13.54 1.02 2.86
CA HIS A 81 13.48 -0.33 3.42
C HIS A 81 12.03 -0.83 3.63
N LEU A 82 11.08 0.07 3.91
CA LEU A 82 9.65 -0.24 3.99
C LEU A 82 9.02 -0.38 2.60
N ALA A 83 9.48 0.41 1.62
CA ALA A 83 9.06 0.31 0.22
C ALA A 83 9.41 -1.05 -0.39
N GLU A 84 10.58 -1.60 -0.05
CA GLU A 84 10.98 -2.95 -0.46
C GLU A 84 10.02 -4.01 0.09
N GLY A 85 9.59 -3.85 1.34
CA GLY A 85 8.54 -4.68 1.97
C GLY A 85 7.22 -4.61 1.20
N ALA A 86 6.73 -3.41 0.91
CA ALA A 86 5.51 -3.20 0.13
C ALA A 86 5.60 -3.85 -1.27
N ILE A 87 6.71 -3.64 -1.99
CA ILE A 87 6.91 -4.23 -3.32
C ILE A 87 6.99 -5.76 -3.24
N SER A 88 7.61 -6.30 -2.19
CA SER A 88 7.65 -7.75 -1.96
C SER A 88 6.23 -8.31 -1.74
N GLY A 89 5.43 -7.66 -0.88
CA GLY A 89 4.04 -8.04 -0.63
C GLY A 89 3.18 -8.01 -1.90
N LEU A 90 3.37 -7.02 -2.77
CA LEU A 90 2.71 -6.95 -4.09
C LEU A 90 3.09 -8.14 -4.97
N LYS A 91 4.39 -8.47 -5.06
CA LYS A 91 4.87 -9.61 -5.85
C LYS A 91 4.29 -10.92 -5.34
N SER A 92 4.26 -11.12 -4.03
CA SER A 92 3.65 -12.30 -3.41
C SER A 92 2.16 -12.37 -3.72
N TRP A 93 1.43 -11.27 -3.59
CA TRP A 93 0.01 -11.20 -3.95
C TRP A 93 -0.24 -11.59 -5.41
N PHE A 94 0.57 -11.06 -6.36
CA PHE A 94 0.45 -11.41 -7.78
C PHE A 94 0.71 -12.88 -8.06
N SER A 95 1.59 -13.53 -7.28
CA SER A 95 1.87 -14.96 -7.46
C SER A 95 0.72 -15.87 -7.02
N VAL A 96 -0.12 -15.41 -6.08
CA VAL A 96 -1.22 -16.20 -5.50
C VAL A 96 -2.56 -15.88 -6.16
N GLN A 97 -2.88 -14.59 -6.36
CA GLN A 97 -4.20 -14.13 -6.81
C GLN A 97 -4.25 -13.77 -8.31
N GLY A 98 -3.11 -13.77 -8.99
CA GLY A 98 -2.96 -13.38 -10.39
C GLY A 98 -2.48 -11.93 -10.57
N SER A 99 -2.14 -11.56 -11.81
CA SER A 99 -1.64 -10.21 -12.11
C SER A 99 -2.76 -9.21 -12.37
N LEU A 100 -2.54 -7.95 -11.99
CA LEU A 100 -3.32 -6.83 -12.53
C LEU A 100 -3.17 -6.78 -14.06
N SER A 101 -4.16 -6.17 -14.71
CA SER A 101 -3.99 -5.74 -16.11
C SER A 101 -2.74 -4.86 -16.24
N PRO A 102 -2.09 -4.85 -17.40
CA PRO A 102 -0.98 -3.93 -17.65
C PRO A 102 -1.32 -2.49 -17.29
N GLY A 103 -0.32 -1.77 -16.77
CA GLY A 103 -0.55 -0.44 -16.26
C GLY A 103 0.50 -0.01 -15.25
N ILE A 104 0.19 1.05 -14.52
CA ILE A 104 1.08 1.63 -13.51
C ILE A 104 0.37 1.63 -12.17
N LEU A 105 0.95 0.94 -11.19
CA LEU A 105 0.57 1.05 -9.77
C LEU A 105 1.63 1.91 -9.06
N SER A 106 1.23 3.08 -8.59
CA SER A 106 2.09 3.99 -7.85
C SER A 106 1.70 4.01 -6.38
N LEU A 107 2.65 3.73 -5.48
CA LEU A 107 2.54 3.98 -4.05
C LEU A 107 3.00 5.41 -3.80
N ASP A 108 2.04 6.32 -3.62
CA ASP A 108 2.23 7.77 -3.62
C ASP A 108 1.79 8.44 -2.31
N CYS A 109 1.17 7.68 -1.41
CA CYS A 109 0.76 8.11 -0.08
C CYS A 109 1.26 7.09 0.94
N ALA A 110 1.98 7.54 1.97
CA ALA A 110 2.43 6.66 3.02
C ALA A 110 2.70 7.44 4.31
N ALA A 111 2.58 6.76 5.44
CA ALA A 111 3.09 7.22 6.72
C ALA A 111 3.58 6.02 7.53
N PHE A 112 4.62 6.23 8.32
CA PHE A 112 5.25 5.20 9.14
C PHE A 112 5.46 5.69 10.57
N GLY A 113 5.46 4.74 11.49
CA GLY A 113 5.76 4.93 12.89
C GLY A 113 7.26 4.84 13.11
N SER A 114 7.76 5.55 14.13
CA SER A 114 9.17 5.49 14.49
C SER A 114 9.56 4.15 15.12
N VAL A 115 8.58 3.43 15.68
CA VAL A 115 8.78 2.13 16.34
C VAL A 115 7.89 1.06 15.71
N GLY A 116 6.61 1.38 15.46
CA GLY A 116 5.60 0.40 15.08
C GLY A 116 5.63 -0.10 13.63
N SER A 117 6.44 0.51 12.76
CA SER A 117 6.47 0.16 11.34
C SER A 117 7.53 -0.87 11.00
N SER A 118 7.18 -1.80 10.11
CA SER A 118 8.09 -2.81 9.59
C SER A 118 7.80 -3.15 8.13
N SER A 119 8.79 -3.70 7.42
CA SER A 119 8.64 -4.12 6.03
C SER A 119 7.55 -5.19 5.86
N VAL A 120 7.33 -6.03 6.88
CA VAL A 120 6.26 -7.04 6.89
C VAL A 120 4.88 -6.36 6.88
N VAL A 121 4.66 -5.40 7.80
CA VAL A 121 3.40 -4.62 7.86
C VAL A 121 3.13 -3.94 6.51
N PHE A 122 4.14 -3.31 5.92
CA PHE A 122 4.00 -2.65 4.62
C PHE A 122 3.77 -3.63 3.47
N GLY A 123 4.30 -4.85 3.55
CA GLY A 123 3.99 -5.93 2.62
C GLY A 123 2.51 -6.30 2.65
N HIS A 124 1.96 -6.55 3.84
CA HIS A 124 0.52 -6.85 3.99
C HIS A 124 -0.36 -5.67 3.58
N LEU A 125 0.00 -4.44 3.96
CA LEU A 125 -0.71 -3.23 3.54
C LEU A 125 -0.78 -3.12 2.02
N ALA A 126 0.29 -3.44 1.30
CA ALA A 126 0.30 -3.37 -0.16
C ALA A 126 -0.60 -4.44 -0.80
N SER A 127 -0.59 -5.66 -0.26
CA SER A 127 -1.49 -6.73 -0.68
C SER A 127 -2.96 -6.39 -0.42
N LEU A 128 -3.27 -5.82 0.76
CA LEU A 128 -4.60 -5.33 1.10
C LEU A 128 -5.02 -4.22 0.15
N LEU A 129 -4.14 -3.24 -0.08
CA LEU A 129 -4.41 -2.08 -0.94
C LEU A 129 -4.87 -2.51 -2.33
N VAL A 130 -4.15 -3.44 -2.97
CA VAL A 130 -4.54 -3.95 -4.30
C VAL A 130 -5.84 -4.73 -4.25
N SER A 131 -6.04 -5.55 -3.21
CA SER A 131 -7.28 -6.30 -3.04
C SER A 131 -8.48 -5.36 -2.95
N VAL A 132 -8.38 -4.28 -2.18
CA VAL A 132 -9.41 -3.24 -2.06
C VAL A 132 -9.62 -2.51 -3.38
N MET A 133 -8.55 -2.16 -4.09
CA MET A 133 -8.66 -1.50 -5.39
C MET A 133 -9.39 -2.36 -6.43
N MET A 134 -9.24 -3.68 -6.36
CA MET A 134 -9.84 -4.64 -7.30
C MET A 134 -11.26 -5.05 -6.92
N ALA A 135 -11.48 -5.40 -5.65
CA ALA A 135 -12.77 -5.88 -5.18
C ALA A 135 -13.76 -4.72 -4.92
N GLN A 136 -13.27 -3.50 -4.72
CA GLN A 136 -14.02 -2.35 -4.21
C GLN A 136 -14.67 -2.59 -2.83
N GLU A 137 -14.39 -3.72 -2.19
CA GLU A 137 -14.87 -4.12 -0.88
C GLU A 137 -13.73 -4.80 -0.10
N ILE A 138 -13.69 -4.57 1.22
CA ILE A 138 -12.78 -5.27 2.12
C ILE A 138 -13.49 -6.54 2.60
N SER A 139 -13.04 -7.72 2.17
CA SER A 139 -13.54 -8.98 2.69
C SER A 139 -13.03 -9.21 4.12
N PRO A 140 -13.87 -9.62 5.08
CA PRO A 140 -13.43 -10.00 6.43
C PRO A 140 -12.35 -11.08 6.41
N MET A 141 -12.44 -12.05 5.49
CA MET A 141 -11.44 -13.13 5.37
C MET A 141 -10.04 -12.62 4.96
N LEU A 142 -9.99 -11.50 4.21
CA LEU A 142 -8.74 -10.86 3.81
C LEU A 142 -8.08 -10.16 5.01
N LEU A 143 -8.89 -9.53 5.86
CA LEU A 143 -8.43 -8.93 7.11
C LEU A 143 -7.94 -9.99 8.09
N ASP A 144 -8.69 -11.08 8.27
CA ASP A 144 -8.34 -12.15 9.21
C ASP A 144 -6.98 -12.78 8.84
N GLY A 145 -6.73 -13.07 7.56
CA GLY A 145 -5.44 -13.61 7.12
C GLY A 145 -4.27 -12.66 7.37
N VAL A 146 -4.46 -11.36 7.17
CA VAL A 146 -3.42 -10.36 7.49
C VAL A 146 -3.20 -10.24 9.00
N LEU A 147 -4.26 -10.32 9.80
CA LEU A 147 -4.14 -10.28 11.25
C LEU A 147 -3.46 -11.54 11.79
N GLU A 148 -3.73 -12.72 11.23
CA GLU A 148 -3.06 -13.98 11.60
C GLU A 148 -1.55 -13.95 11.30
N ASP A 149 -1.15 -13.44 10.13
CA ASP A 149 0.27 -13.36 9.74
C ASP A 149 1.03 -12.32 10.56
N LEU A 150 0.32 -11.32 11.07
CA LEU A 150 0.92 -10.30 11.89
C LEU A 150 1.03 -10.80 13.33
N LEU A 151 -0.03 -11.32 13.96
CA LEU A 151 -0.09 -11.63 15.40
C LEU A 151 0.93 -12.68 15.86
#